data_AF-A0A1C5MUJ9-F1
#
_entry.id   AF-A0A1C5MUJ9-F1
#
_cell.length_a   1.000
_cell.length_b   1.000
_cell.length_c   1.000
_cell.angle_alpha   90.00
_cell.angle_beta   90.00
_cell.angle_gamma   90.00
#
_symmetry.space_group_name_H-M   'P 1'
#
loop_
_entity.id
_entity.type
_entity.pdbx_description
1 polymer ?
#
loop_
_entity_poly.entity_id
_entity_poly.type
_entity_poly.pdbx_seq_one_letter_code
_entity_poly.pdbx_strand_id
1 'polypeptide(L)'
;MTDNVNHPAHYETGKFECIEVMLETQGVEAVLNFCQCNAFKYLYRAKRKNGLEDMKKAVWYLNKYIELKEGHNYDETTVGEMAGSQTE
;
A
#
# COMPACT_ATOMS: atom_id res chain seq x y z
N MET A 1 -9.41 8.86 -22.64
CA MET A 1 -8.01 8.87 -22.18
C MET A 1 -7.87 7.77 -21.16
N THR A 2 -6.99 6.80 -21.38
CA THR A 2 -6.81 5.65 -20.48
C THR A 2 -6.07 6.12 -19.23
N ASP A 3 -6.73 6.06 -18.06
CA ASP A 3 -6.12 6.40 -16.78
C ASP A 3 -5.25 5.24 -16.28
N ASN A 4 -4.05 5.11 -16.85
CA ASN A 4 -3.09 4.06 -16.46
C ASN A 4 -2.47 4.25 -15.06
N VAL A 5 -2.89 5.27 -14.32
CA VAL A 5 -2.43 5.54 -12.95
C VAL A 5 -3.41 4.92 -11.97
N ASN A 6 -4.71 5.17 -12.14
CA ASN A 6 -5.75 4.61 -11.27
C ASN A 6 -6.30 3.28 -11.78
N HIS A 7 -6.32 3.05 -13.10
CA HIS A 7 -6.87 1.86 -13.75
C HIS A 7 -6.01 1.40 -14.93
N PRO A 8 -4.86 0.75 -14.69
CA PRO A 8 -4.04 0.22 -15.77
C PRO A 8 -4.81 -0.88 -16.52
N ALA A 9 -5.02 -0.71 -17.83
CA ALA A 9 -5.85 -1.56 -18.69
C ALA A 9 -5.48 -3.06 -18.75
N HIS A 10 -4.40 -3.47 -18.09
CA HIS A 10 -3.89 -4.84 -18.04
C HIS A 10 -4.25 -5.58 -16.73
N TYR A 11 -5.05 -4.96 -15.85
CA TYR A 11 -5.52 -5.55 -14.58
C TYR A 11 -7.05 -5.69 -14.46
N GLU A 12 -7.82 -5.49 -15.54
CA GLU A 12 -9.29 -5.64 -15.55
C GLU A 12 -9.77 -7.11 -15.52
N THR A 13 -9.23 -7.94 -14.63
CA THR A 13 -9.63 -9.36 -14.48
C THR A 13 -10.35 -9.68 -13.16
N GLY A 14 -10.82 -8.69 -12.40
CA GLY A 14 -11.59 -8.96 -11.18
C GLY A 14 -12.53 -7.84 -10.75
N LYS A 15 -13.64 -8.20 -10.10
CA LYS A 15 -14.59 -7.28 -9.44
C LYS A 15 -13.97 -6.47 -8.28
N PHE A 16 -12.72 -6.75 -7.92
CA PHE A 16 -12.04 -6.22 -6.73
C PHE A 16 -10.65 -5.71 -7.12
N GLU A 17 -10.26 -4.58 -6.57
CA GLU A 17 -8.91 -4.03 -6.74
C GLU A 17 -7.89 -4.87 -5.96
N CYS A 18 -6.68 -5.04 -6.49
CA CYS A 18 -5.66 -5.90 -5.86
C CYS A 18 -5.37 -5.50 -4.41
N ILE A 19 -5.37 -4.21 -4.10
CA ILE A 19 -5.14 -3.70 -2.74
C ILE A 19 -6.25 -4.12 -1.77
N GLU A 20 -7.51 -4.22 -2.22
CA GLU A 20 -8.65 -4.67 -1.40
C GLU A 20 -8.53 -6.16 -1.07
N VAL A 21 -8.17 -6.98 -2.08
CA VAL A 21 -7.91 -8.40 -1.88
C VAL A 21 -6.72 -8.61 -0.92
N MET A 22 -5.68 -7.78 -1.03
CA MET A 22 -4.54 -7.84 -0.12
C MET A 22 -4.93 -7.44 1.31
N LEU A 23 -5.78 -6.44 1.50
CA LEU A 23 -6.29 -6.06 2.83
C LEU A 23 -7.04 -7.23 3.48
N GLU A 24 -7.94 -7.86 2.75
CA GLU A 24 -8.76 -8.98 3.24
C GLU A 24 -7.91 -10.22 3.56
N THR A 25 -6.92 -10.53 2.72
CA THR A 25 -6.19 -11.81 2.82
C THR A 25 -4.87 -11.72 3.59
N GLN A 26 -4.20 -10.57 3.59
CA GLN A 26 -2.87 -10.39 4.19
C GLN A 26 -2.88 -9.47 5.42
N GLY A 27 -3.95 -8.71 5.62
CA GLY A 27 -4.07 -7.74 6.72
C GLY A 27 -3.39 -6.40 6.45
N VAL A 28 -3.74 -5.42 7.28
CA VAL A 28 -3.40 -4.00 7.09
C VAL A 28 -1.89 -3.76 7.11
N GLU A 29 -1.18 -4.36 8.06
CA GLU A 29 0.28 -4.15 8.20
C GLU A 29 1.05 -4.60 6.95
N ALA A 30 0.67 -5.74 6.37
CA ALA A 30 1.26 -6.22 5.13
C ALA A 30 1.01 -5.25 3.96
N VAL A 31 -0.19 -4.67 3.89
CA VAL A 31 -0.55 -3.70 2.84
C VAL A 31 0.16 -2.35 3.03
N LEU A 32 0.35 -1.90 4.27
CA LEU A 32 1.15 -0.72 4.58
C LEU A 32 2.60 -0.91 4.08
N ASN A 33 3.24 -2.04 4.40
CA ASN A 33 4.59 -2.36 3.93
C ASN A 33 4.66 -2.48 2.40
N PHE A 34 3.63 -3.05 1.77
CA PHE A 34 3.51 -3.12 0.32
C PHE A 34 3.45 -1.73 -0.33
N CYS A 35 2.68 -0.80 0.25
CA CYS A 35 2.57 0.57 -0.27
C CYS A 35 3.92 1.29 -0.20
N GLN A 36 4.64 1.18 0.92
CA GLN A 36 5.98 1.76 1.08
C GLN A 36 6.98 1.20 0.04
N CYS A 37 7.03 -0.13 -0.10
CA CYS A 37 7.92 -0.78 -1.07
C CYS A 37 7.62 -0.37 -2.51
N ASN A 38 6.33 -0.27 -2.87
CA ASN A 38 5.93 0.18 -4.21
C ASN A 38 6.29 1.64 -4.45
N ALA A 39 6.04 2.52 -3.49
CA ALA A 39 6.44 3.92 -3.60
C ALA A 39 7.95 4.04 -3.87
N PHE A 40 8.78 3.34 -3.08
CA PHE A 40 10.22 3.28 -3.29
C PHE A 40 10.60 2.76 -4.69
N LYS A 41 9.98 1.65 -5.14
CA LYS A 41 10.19 1.08 -6.47
C LYS A 41 9.95 2.12 -7.57
N TYR A 42 8.87 2.90 -7.48
CA TYR A 42 8.58 3.94 -8.48
C TYR A 42 9.53 5.12 -8.39
N LEU A 43 9.88 5.60 -7.19
CA LEU A 43 10.89 6.65 -7.02
C LEU A 43 12.24 6.25 -7.64
N TYR A 44 12.67 5.01 -7.40
CA TYR A 44 13.90 4.47 -7.99
C TYR A 44 13.83 4.37 -9.52
N ARG A 45 12.68 3.95 -10.05
CA ARG A 45 12.47 3.75 -11.49
C ARG A 45 12.27 5.05 -12.28
N ALA A 46 11.75 6.11 -11.63
CA ALA A 46 11.40 7.37 -12.28
C ALA A 46 12.55 7.97 -13.09
N LYS A 47 13.79 7.91 -12.57
CA LYS A 47 14.98 8.43 -13.27
C LYS A 47 15.38 7.65 -14.53
N ARG A 48 14.87 6.43 -14.72
CA ARG A 48 15.34 5.50 -15.76
C ARG A 48 14.27 5.05 -16.76
N LYS A 49 12.98 5.17 -16.43
CA LYS A 49 11.90 4.62 -17.27
C LYS A 49 10.78 5.61 -17.57
N ASN A 50 9.88 5.86 -16.61
CA ASN A 50 8.62 6.56 -16.91
C ASN A 50 8.56 7.98 -16.31
N GLY A 51 9.65 8.51 -15.75
CA GLY A 51 9.75 9.90 -15.31
C GLY A 51 8.63 10.33 -14.36
N LEU A 52 7.91 11.38 -14.74
CA LEU A 52 6.80 11.95 -13.97
C LEU A 52 5.66 10.95 -13.69
N GLU A 53 5.41 9.99 -14.57
CA GLU A 53 4.36 8.98 -14.35
C GLU A 53 4.70 8.10 -13.13
N ASP A 54 5.97 7.71 -12.99
CA ASP A 54 6.42 6.96 -11.82
C ASP A 54 6.39 7.83 -10.56
N MET A 55 6.68 9.13 -10.66
CA MET A 55 6.52 10.05 -9.52
C MET A 55 5.06 10.11 -9.05
N LYS A 56 4.09 10.18 -9.98
CA LYS A 56 2.66 10.16 -9.65
C LYS A 56 2.24 8.85 -9.01
N LYS A 57 2.76 7.71 -9.49
CA LYS A 57 2.51 6.39 -8.89
C LYS A 57 3.08 6.31 -7.47
N ALA A 58 4.28 6.83 -7.25
CA ALA A 58 4.86 6.89 -5.91
C ALA A 58 3.99 7.69 -4.93
N VAL A 59 3.51 8.87 -5.35
CA VAL A 59 2.59 9.70 -4.55
C VAL A 59 1.30 8.96 -4.25
N TRP A 60 0.72 8.26 -5.23
CA TRP A 60 -0.50 7.48 -5.02
C TRP A 60 -0.33 6.42 -3.91
N TYR A 61 0.76 5.65 -3.94
CA TYR A 61 1.04 4.63 -2.92
C TYR A 61 1.30 5.24 -1.53
N LEU A 62 1.96 6.40 -1.46
CA LEU A 62 2.16 7.11 -0.18
C LEU A 62 0.85 7.64 0.38
N ASN A 63 -0.03 8.19 -0.47
CA ASN A 63 -1.34 8.65 -0.03
C ASN A 63 -2.20 7.48 0.46
N LYS A 64 -2.17 6.34 -0.23
CA LYS A 64 -2.87 5.13 0.21
C LYS A 64 -2.34 4.57 1.53
N TYR A 65 -1.01 4.62 1.74
CA TYR A 65 -0.43 4.29 3.03
C TYR A 65 -0.98 5.17 4.15
N ILE A 66 -1.01 6.50 3.94
CA ILE A 66 -1.51 7.46 4.94
C ILE A 66 -3.00 7.22 5.21
N GLU A 67 -3.81 7.08 4.16
CA GLU A 67 -5.25 6.77 4.26
C GLU A 67 -5.50 5.51 5.09
N LEU A 68 -4.76 4.43 4.84
CA LEU A 68 -4.88 3.21 5.62
C LEU A 68 -4.41 3.40 7.06
N LYS A 69 -3.27 4.07 7.28
CA LYS A 69 -2.76 4.28 8.64
C LYS A 69 -3.73 5.13 9.46
N GLU A 70 -4.24 6.23 8.91
CA GLU A 70 -5.20 7.11 9.59
C GLU A 70 -6.58 6.46 9.75
N GLY A 71 -7.06 5.71 8.76
CA GLY A 71 -8.32 4.96 8.82
C GLY A 71 -8.28 3.77 9.78
N HIS A 72 -7.11 3.21 10.05
CA HIS A 72 -6.88 2.11 11.00
C HIS A 72 -6.35 2.57 12.36
N ASN A 73 -6.21 3.88 12.62
CA ASN A 73 -5.86 4.43 13.93
C ASN A 73 -6.98 4.28 15.00
N TYR A 74 -7.89 3.32 14.84
CA TYR A 74 -8.91 3.02 15.86
C TYR A 74 -8.42 2.06 16.95
N ASP A 75 -7.21 1.48 16.89
CA ASP A 75 -6.70 0.68 18.02
C ASP A 75 -5.18 0.39 18.02
N GLU A 76 -4.33 1.40 18.18
CA GLU A 76 -2.92 1.16 18.58
C GLU A 76 -2.76 0.82 20.08
N THR A 77 -3.86 0.71 20.83
CA THR A 77 -3.86 0.39 22.27
C THR A 77 -3.89 -1.11 22.58
N THR A 78 -4.40 -1.97 21.69
CA THR A 78 -4.62 -3.40 22.04
C THR A 78 -3.45 -4.34 21.69
N VAL A 79 -2.44 -3.91 20.92
CA VAL A 79 -1.30 -4.79 20.56
C VAL A 79 -0.17 -4.77 21.62
N GLY A 80 -0.20 -3.82 22.56
CA GLY A 80 0.80 -3.70 23.63
C GLY A 80 0.79 -4.82 24.68
N GLU A 81 -0.24 -5.66 24.76
CA GLU A 81 -0.39 -6.66 25.84
C GLU A 81 0.11 -8.08 25.48
N MET A 82 0.49 -8.37 24.22
CA MET A 82 0.90 -9.74 23.85
C MET A 82 2.42 -9.99 23.82
N ALA A 83 3.26 -9.00 24.15
CA ALA A 83 4.72 -9.14 24.16
C ALA A 83 5.33 -9.20 25.58
N GLY A 84 4.53 -9.57 26.60
CA GLY A 84 4.90 -9.45 28.01
C GLY A 84 4.70 -10.70 28.87
N SER A 85 4.79 -11.92 28.31
CA SER A 85 4.88 -13.12 29.15
C SER A 85 5.62 -14.27 28.46
N GLN A 86 6.95 -14.21 28.45
CA GLN A 86 7.79 -15.40 28.41
C GLN A 86 8.72 -15.34 29.62
N THR A 87 8.34 -16.09 30.65
CA THR A 87 9.20 -16.96 31.47
C THR A 87 10.68 -16.57 31.57
N GLU A 88 11.09 -16.09 32.74
CA GLU A 88 11.92 -16.81 33.74
C GLU A 88 11.84 -16.12 35.10
#